data_AF-A0AAD9LB73-F1
#
_entry.id   AF-A0AAD9LB73-F1
#
_cell.length_a   1.000
_cell.length_b   1.000
_cell.length_c   1.000
_cell.angle_alpha   90.00
_cell.angle_beta   90.00
_cell.angle_gamma   90.00
#
_symmetry.space_group_name_H-M   'P 1'
#
loop_
_entity.id
_entity.type
_entity.pdbx_description
1 polymer ?
#
loop_
_entity_poly.entity_id
_entity_poly.type
_entity_poly.pdbx_seq_one_letter_code
_entity_poly.pdbx_strand_id
1 'polypeptide(L)'
;MTTNHPEMLDPALVRPGRISKKLHLGYMSTVEMEKMYSYYFSTELNPDQRRRLQTLEGSNRVFTPADIEELCAENDSIDTALDQMLKGTE
;
A
#
# COMPACT_ATOMS: atom_id res chain seq x y z
N MET A 1 19.84 7.84 0.82
CA MET A 1 19.59 8.16 -0.60
C MET A 1 18.31 7.47 -1.01
N THR A 2 17.45 8.16 -1.75
CA THR A 2 16.17 7.65 -2.27
C THR A 2 16.09 7.96 -3.76
N THR A 3 15.41 7.12 -4.54
CA THR A 3 15.12 7.37 -5.95
C THR A 3 13.93 6.51 -6.39
N ASN A 4 13.12 7.04 -7.30
CA ASN A 4 12.07 6.28 -7.98
C ASN A 4 12.58 5.64 -9.29
N HIS A 5 13.77 6.06 -9.75
CA HIS A 5 14.41 5.60 -10.99
C HIS A 5 15.82 5.03 -10.70
N PRO A 6 15.93 3.89 -9.99
CA PRO A 6 17.22 3.27 -9.69
C PRO A 6 17.99 2.83 -10.94
N GLU A 7 17.30 2.54 -12.05
CA GLU A 7 17.85 2.18 -13.36
C GLU A 7 18.62 3.33 -14.02
N MET A 8 18.31 4.57 -13.66
CA MET A 8 18.97 5.77 -14.19
C MET A 8 20.23 6.14 -13.39
N LEU A 9 20.54 5.44 -12.30
CA LEU A 9 21.71 5.71 -11.47
C LEU A 9 22.98 5.12 -12.08
N ASP A 10 24.06 5.89 -12.05
CA ASP A 10 25.40 5.38 -12.39
C ASP A 10 25.80 4.23 -11.44
N PRO A 11 26.21 3.06 -11.95
CA PRO A 11 26.65 1.92 -11.14
C PRO A 11 27.74 2.27 -10.11
N ALA A 12 28.61 3.24 -10.40
CA ALA A 12 29.67 3.69 -9.50
C ALA A 12 29.13 4.37 -8.23
N LEU A 13 27.91 4.94 -8.27
CA LEU A 13 27.26 5.54 -7.10
C LEU A 13 26.70 4.48 -6.14
N VAL A 14 26.28 3.33 -6.65
CA VAL A 14 25.58 2.29 -5.89
C VAL A 14 26.43 1.04 -5.60
N ARG A 15 27.71 1.03 -5.99
CA ARG A 15 28.62 -0.10 -5.76
C ARG A 15 28.96 -0.28 -4.26
N PRO A 16 29.36 -1.50 -3.84
CA PRO A 16 29.81 -1.76 -2.48
C PRO A 16 30.88 -0.75 -2.02
N GLY A 17 30.72 -0.23 -0.79
CA GLY A 17 31.56 0.84 -0.23
C GLY A 17 31.00 2.25 -0.38
N ARG A 18 29.99 2.46 -1.24
CA ARG A 18 29.17 3.69 -1.28
C ARG A 18 27.81 3.47 -0.63
N ILE A 19 27.07 2.48 -1.14
CA ILE A 19 25.76 2.08 -0.61
C ILE A 19 25.81 0.60 -0.28
N SER A 20 25.66 0.29 1.01
CA SER A 20 25.79 -1.08 1.52
C SER A 20 24.48 -1.88 1.48
N LYS A 21 23.33 -1.20 1.51
CA LYS A 21 22.00 -1.82 1.49
C LYS A 21 21.09 -1.08 0.51
N LYS A 22 20.33 -1.84 -0.25
CA LYS A 22 19.29 -1.35 -1.16
C LYS A 22 17.97 -1.95 -0.68
N LEU A 23 16.98 -1.10 -0.42
CA LEU A 23 15.63 -1.50 -0.04
C LEU A 23 14.71 -1.03 -1.14
N HIS A 24 13.90 -1.95 -1.67
CA HIS A 24 12.84 -1.60 -2.61
C HIS A 24 11.56 -1.40 -1.81
N LEU A 25 10.98 -0.20 -1.90
CA LEU A 25 9.68 0.11 -1.32
C LEU A 25 8.66 -0.02 -2.45
N GLY A 26 7.96 -1.15 -2.45
CA GLY A 26 6.96 -1.48 -3.46
C GLY A 26 5.56 -0.97 -3.09
N TYR A 27 4.58 -1.44 -3.86
CA TYR A 27 3.16 -1.24 -3.56
C TYR A 27 2.72 -2.10 -2.37
N MET A 28 1.55 -1.75 -1.84
CA MET A 28 0.96 -2.38 -0.67
C MET A 28 0.40 -3.77 -1.00
N SER A 29 0.66 -4.72 -0.12
CA SER A 29 -0.07 -5.98 -0.04
C SER A 29 -1.38 -5.82 0.75
N THR A 30 -2.34 -6.73 0.55
CA THR A 30 -3.60 -6.78 1.31
C THR A 30 -3.36 -6.84 2.83
N VAL A 31 -2.32 -7.55 3.28
CA VAL A 31 -1.93 -7.63 4.69
C VAL A 31 -1.45 -6.29 5.24
N GLU A 32 -0.71 -5.51 4.45
CA GLU A 32 -0.25 -4.18 4.85
C GLU A 32 -1.40 -3.17 4.84
N MET A 33 -2.31 -3.27 3.86
CA MET A 33 -3.53 -2.45 3.81
C MET A 33 -4.40 -2.70 5.05
N GLU A 34 -4.62 -3.98 5.43
CA GLU A 34 -5.36 -4.34 6.65
C GLU A 34 -4.78 -3.63 7.88
N LYS A 35 -3.46 -3.64 8.03
CA LYS A 35 -2.80 -2.96 9.16
C LYS A 35 -2.99 -1.46 9.13
N MET A 36 -2.95 -0.83 7.96
CA MET A 36 -3.20 0.60 7.83
C MET A 36 -4.65 0.94 8.19
N TYR A 37 -5.62 0.19 7.66
CA TYR A 37 -7.02 0.33 8.04
C TYR A 37 -7.20 0.17 9.56
N SER A 38 -6.62 -0.87 10.16
CA SER A 38 -6.72 -1.07 11.61
C SER A 38 -6.10 0.09 12.40
N TYR A 39 -4.99 0.65 11.92
CA TYR A 39 -4.30 1.77 12.54
C TYR A 39 -5.12 3.07 12.47
N TYR A 40 -5.57 3.48 11.28
CA TYR A 40 -6.27 4.76 11.11
C TYR A 40 -7.65 4.75 11.76
N PHE A 41 -8.39 3.65 11.65
CA PHE A 41 -9.71 3.53 12.27
C PHE A 41 -9.66 3.09 13.74
N SER A 42 -8.47 2.82 14.29
CA SER A 42 -8.28 2.36 15.67
C SER A 42 -9.14 1.13 16.03
N THR A 43 -9.38 0.24 15.07
CA THR A 43 -10.21 -0.96 15.23
C THR A 43 -9.76 -2.05 14.28
N GLU A 44 -9.85 -3.32 14.67
CA GLU A 44 -9.50 -4.41 13.78
C GLU A 44 -10.58 -4.67 12.72
N LEU A 45 -10.17 -5.07 11.52
CA LEU A 45 -11.09 -5.53 10.49
C LEU A 45 -11.83 -6.78 10.97
N ASN A 46 -13.13 -6.84 10.70
CA ASN A 46 -13.91 -8.05 10.92
C ASN A 46 -13.66 -9.08 9.79
N PRO A 47 -14.09 -10.35 9.95
CA PRO A 47 -13.85 -11.39 8.94
C PRO A 47 -14.44 -11.08 7.54
N ASP A 48 -15.53 -10.31 7.46
CA ASP A 48 -16.14 -9.91 6.19
C ASP A 48 -15.32 -8.82 5.48
N GLN A 49 -14.90 -7.79 6.22
CA GLN A 49 -14.01 -6.73 5.72
C GLN A 49 -12.68 -7.29 5.21
N ARG A 50 -12.07 -8.24 5.92
CA ARG A 50 -10.87 -8.96 5.44
C ARG A 50 -11.14 -9.70 4.13
N ARG A 51 -12.27 -10.39 4.03
CA ARG A 51 -12.66 -11.12 2.81
C ARG A 51 -12.83 -10.17 1.63
N ARG A 52 -13.46 -9.01 1.85
CA ARG A 52 -13.59 -7.94 0.84
C ARG A 52 -12.22 -7.44 0.39
N LEU A 53 -11.31 -7.17 1.32
CA LEU A 53 -9.95 -6.76 0.98
C LEU A 53 -9.17 -7.83 0.18
N GLN A 54 -9.34 -9.11 0.54
CA GLN A 54 -8.75 -10.24 -0.19
C GLN A 54 -9.24 -10.37 -1.63
N THR A 55 -10.39 -9.81 -2.00
CA THR A 55 -10.85 -9.82 -3.41
C THR A 55 -9.91 -9.04 -4.34
N LEU A 56 -9.06 -8.17 -3.80
CA LEU A 56 -8.03 -7.49 -4.56
C LEU A 56 -6.83 -8.38 -4.90
N GLU A 57 -6.65 -9.52 -4.23
CA GLU A 57 -5.58 -10.45 -4.55
C GLU A 57 -5.78 -11.03 -5.95
N GLY A 58 -4.79 -10.85 -6.81
CA GLY A 58 -4.86 -11.24 -8.23
C GLY A 58 -5.54 -10.20 -9.14
N SER A 59 -5.97 -9.07 -8.60
CA SER A 59 -6.32 -7.91 -9.44
C SER A 59 -5.06 -7.19 -9.96
N ASN A 60 -5.18 -6.46 -11.08
CA ASN A 60 -4.09 -5.62 -11.60
C ASN A 60 -3.99 -4.25 -10.90
N ARG A 61 -4.75 -4.04 -9.82
CA ARG A 61 -4.77 -2.77 -9.10
C ARG A 61 -3.61 -2.72 -8.12
N VAL A 62 -2.90 -1.61 -8.12
CA VAL A 62 -1.81 -1.33 -7.19
C VAL A 62 -2.17 -0.13 -6.34
N PHE A 63 -1.79 -0.17 -5.07
CA PHE A 63 -2.03 0.91 -4.14
C PHE A 63 -0.73 1.25 -3.43
N THR A 64 -0.46 2.54 -3.31
CA THR A 64 0.60 3.08 -2.49
C THR A 64 0.09 3.28 -1.05
N PRO A 65 0.98 3.40 -0.06
CA PRO A 65 0.57 3.80 1.28
C PRO A 65 -0.22 5.11 1.31
N ALA A 66 0.10 6.07 0.43
CA ALA A 66 -0.57 7.36 0.35
C ALA A 66 -2.04 7.21 -0.09
N ASP A 67 -2.32 6.33 -1.06
CA ASP A 67 -3.70 6.09 -1.50
C ASP A 67 -4.57 5.51 -0.37
N ILE A 68 -3.99 4.63 0.48
CA ILE A 68 -4.69 4.05 1.62
C ILE A 68 -4.91 5.09 2.73
N GLU A 69 -3.92 5.96 2.96
CA GLU A 69 -4.04 7.06 3.93
C GLU A 69 -5.14 8.05 3.52
N GLU A 70 -5.17 8.47 2.26
CA GLU A 70 -6.22 9.33 1.71
C GLU A 70 -7.61 8.69 1.85
N LEU A 71 -7.75 7.42 1.48
CA LEU A 71 -9.01 6.68 1.67
C LEU A 71 -9.46 6.65 3.13
N CYS A 72 -8.54 6.46 4.08
CA CYS A 72 -8.87 6.48 5.50
C CYS A 72 -9.22 7.90 6.00
N ALA A 73 -8.62 8.93 5.43
CA ALA A 73 -8.88 10.33 5.81
C ALA A 73 -10.24 10.84 5.29
N GLU A 74 -10.69 10.35 4.13
CA GLU A 74 -11.96 10.75 3.51
C GLU A 74 -13.19 9.98 4.03
N ASN A 75 -12.99 8.94 4.84
CA ASN A 75 -14.04 8.02 5.26
C ASN A 75 -14.14 7.90 6.78
N ASP A 76 -15.36 7.88 7.31
CA ASP A 76 -15.59 7.72 8.75
C ASP A 76 -15.52 6.26 9.23
N SER A 77 -15.54 5.29 8.30
CA SER A 77 -15.55 3.87 8.63
C SER A 77 -14.75 3.01 7.65
N ILE A 78 -14.30 1.85 8.11
CA ILE A 78 -13.66 0.84 7.26
C ILE A 78 -14.60 0.41 6.12
N ASP A 79 -15.91 0.28 6.38
CA ASP A 79 -16.85 -0.20 5.36
C ASP A 79 -16.99 0.78 4.20
N THR A 80 -17.10 2.07 4.49
CA THR A 80 -17.20 3.12 3.46
C THR A 80 -15.89 3.26 2.69
N ALA A 81 -14.74 3.15 3.37
CA ALA A 81 -13.45 3.18 2.72
C ALA A 81 -13.23 1.98 1.79
N LEU A 82 -13.60 0.77 2.22
CA LEU A 82 -13.56 -0.43 1.40
C LEU A 82 -14.55 -0.33 0.22
N ASP A 83 -15.74 0.24 0.42
CA ASP A 83 -16.70 0.45 -0.68
C ASP A 83 -16.16 1.43 -1.72
N GLN A 84 -15.57 2.55 -1.31
CA GLN A 84 -14.95 3.52 -2.23
C GLN A 84 -13.79 2.87 -2.98
N MET A 85 -12.92 2.14 -2.27
CA MET A 85 -11.81 1.42 -2.87
C MET A 85 -12.30 0.40 -3.90
N LEU A 86 -13.35 -0.36 -3.60
CA LEU A 86 -13.89 -1.40 -4.49
C LEU A 86 -14.83 -0.85 -5.58
N LYS A 87 -15.33 0.39 -5.47
CA LYS A 87 -16.18 1.02 -6.51
C LYS A 87 -15.40 1.45 -7.75
N GLY A 88 -14.08 1.66 -7.66
CA GLY A 88 -13.22 1.90 -8.83
C GLY A 88 -13.02 0.66 -9.73
N THR A 89 -14.04 -0.20 -9.86
CA THR A 89 -14.02 -1.50 -10.57
C THR A 89 -14.74 -1.44 -11.93
N GLU A 90 -15.02 -0.23 -12.45
CA GLU A 90 -15.52 -0.02 -13.81
C GLU A 90 -14.38 0.32 -14.80
#